data_AF-A0A061F5N5-F1
#
_entry.id   AF-A0A061F5N5-F1
#
_cell.length_a   1.000
_cell.length_b   1.000
_cell.length_c   1.000
_cell.angle_alpha   90.00
_cell.angle_beta   90.00
_cell.angle_gamma   90.00
#
_symmetry.space_group_name_H-M   'P 1'
#
loop_
_entity.id
_entity.type
_entity.pdbx_description
1 polymer ?
#
loop_
_entity_poly.entity_id
_entity_poly.type
_entity_poly.pdbx_seq_one_letter_code
_entity_poly.pdbx_strand_id
1 'polypeptide(L)'
;MGFALLGSLGSCVSLKDSHQWNVKFQSFNLKERFGVGFKLVTNFKACNLVRVSLCKNEFVDFEERTSPNEVRKEIEQCYELIHRLGRGVVYLGSSRMGPGHPHYSQTLELSREIANLLDCTTWTGAGPGLMDAAITGALQAKKPVGGFKIGREAGEWSTSNFHPYLPSETYLACRFFSARKHGLVDAAVRSSNFDKTAVVALPGGVGTLDEMFEILALIQLERIGSELPVPFIVMNYDSFYAKLLDFLNVCEDWGTVSKGEVSSLWKICDTNSEALAYLAEFYDLPFPDEGKQETELRTAHERVP
;
A
#
# COMPACT_ATOMS: atom_id res chain seq x y z
N MET A 1 35.50 -25.92 0.67
CA MET A 1 35.86 -27.35 0.85
C MET A 1 34.60 -28.12 1.22
N GLY A 2 34.53 -29.42 0.91
CA GLY A 2 33.61 -30.38 1.54
C GLY A 2 32.09 -30.14 1.42
N PHE A 3 31.43 -30.84 0.49
CA PHE A 3 30.01 -31.17 0.62
C PHE A 3 29.83 -32.37 1.57
N ALA A 4 28.66 -32.48 2.20
CA ALA A 4 28.16 -33.72 2.80
C ALA A 4 26.67 -33.88 2.51
N LEU A 5 26.33 -34.72 1.52
CA LEU A 5 24.98 -35.18 1.22
C LEU A 5 24.82 -36.62 1.72
N LEU A 6 23.61 -36.97 2.17
CA LEU A 6 23.23 -38.34 2.50
C LEU A 6 21.80 -38.60 2.01
N GLY A 7 21.65 -39.56 1.08
CA GLY A 7 20.36 -40.15 0.71
C GLY A 7 19.96 -41.26 1.69
N SER A 8 19.00 -42.14 1.38
CA SER A 8 18.26 -42.35 0.12
C SER A 8 16.96 -43.15 0.40
N LEU A 9 16.25 -43.57 -0.66
CA LEU A 9 14.97 -44.31 -0.72
C LEU A 9 13.74 -43.38 -0.55
N GLY A 10 12.82 -43.21 -1.51
CA GLY A 10 12.54 -43.94 -2.76
C GLY A 10 11.32 -44.85 -2.57
N SER A 11 10.17 -44.58 -3.23
CA SER A 11 9.92 -45.07 -4.60
C SER A 11 8.83 -44.30 -5.38
N CYS A 12 8.82 -44.49 -6.71
CA CYS A 12 7.73 -44.14 -7.65
C CYS A 12 6.54 -45.13 -7.52
N VAL A 13 5.38 -45.05 -8.20
CA VAL A 13 4.79 -44.17 -9.26
C VAL A 13 3.24 -44.30 -9.15
N SER A 14 2.38 -43.36 -9.56
CA SER A 14 1.81 -43.23 -10.92
C SER A 14 0.75 -42.13 -10.99
N LEU A 15 0.57 -41.49 -12.16
CA LEU A 15 -0.71 -40.84 -12.50
C LEU A 15 -1.76 -41.88 -12.89
N LYS A 16 -3.05 -41.50 -12.78
CA LYS A 16 -4.10 -41.86 -13.74
C LYS A 16 -5.34 -40.98 -13.58
N ASP A 17 -5.77 -40.35 -14.67
CA ASP A 17 -7.06 -39.66 -14.75
C ASP A 17 -8.23 -40.64 -14.90
N SER A 18 -9.37 -40.31 -14.28
CA SER A 18 -10.70 -40.64 -14.80
C SER A 18 -11.78 -39.84 -14.10
N HIS A 19 -12.55 -39.03 -14.84
CA HIS A 19 -13.82 -38.49 -14.34
C HIS A 19 -14.83 -39.61 -14.08
N GLN A 20 -15.56 -39.53 -12.96
CA GLN A 20 -17.02 -39.39 -13.01
C GLN A 20 -17.63 -39.08 -11.63
N TRP A 21 -18.59 -38.15 -11.60
CA TRP A 21 -19.52 -38.01 -10.49
C TRP A 21 -20.55 -39.15 -10.51
N ASN A 22 -20.92 -39.68 -9.35
CA ASN A 22 -22.25 -40.24 -9.13
C ASN A 22 -22.58 -40.28 -7.62
N VAL A 23 -23.44 -39.35 -7.18
CA VAL A 23 -23.98 -39.38 -5.81
C VAL A 23 -25.15 -40.35 -5.76
N LYS A 24 -25.02 -41.43 -4.99
CA LYS A 24 -26.16 -42.26 -4.56
C LYS A 24 -26.06 -42.60 -3.08
N PHE A 25 -26.72 -41.78 -2.27
CA PHE A 25 -27.15 -42.19 -0.94
C PHE A 25 -28.28 -43.21 -1.06
N GLN A 26 -28.09 -44.42 -0.54
CA GLN A 26 -29.21 -45.28 -0.16
C GLN A 26 -28.80 -46.20 0.99
N SER A 27 -29.57 -46.12 2.07
CA SER A 27 -29.41 -46.95 3.26
C SER A 27 -29.98 -48.35 3.05
N PHE A 28 -29.29 -49.38 3.55
CA PHE A 28 -29.95 -50.50 4.21
C PHE A 28 -29.05 -51.07 5.33
N ASN A 29 -29.59 -51.92 6.20
CA ASN A 29 -29.09 -52.10 7.56
C ASN A 29 -29.05 -53.59 8.00
N LEU A 30 -28.22 -53.83 9.03
CA LEU A 30 -28.22 -54.98 9.95
C LEU A 30 -27.55 -56.32 9.54
N LYS A 31 -26.69 -56.80 10.47
CA LYS A 31 -26.17 -58.18 10.67
C LYS A 31 -25.19 -58.69 9.58
N GLU A 32 -24.15 -59.45 9.92
CA GLU A 32 -23.99 -60.40 11.05
C GLU A 32 -22.82 -60.12 12.02
N ARG A 33 -22.60 -61.02 12.98
CA ARG A 33 -21.49 -60.99 13.96
C ARG A 33 -20.75 -62.33 13.98
N PHE A 34 -19.42 -62.29 13.83
CA PHE A 34 -18.49 -63.22 14.47
C PHE A 34 -17.38 -62.42 15.18
N GLY A 35 -16.84 -62.84 16.32
CA GLY A 35 -17.24 -64.05 17.04
C GLY A 35 -16.26 -64.58 18.08
N VAL A 36 -15.58 -63.73 18.86
CA VAL A 36 -14.79 -64.19 20.02
C VAL A 36 -15.17 -63.37 21.25
N GLY A 37 -15.43 -64.05 22.36
CA GLY A 37 -15.66 -63.41 23.66
C GLY A 37 -15.21 -64.33 24.79
N PHE A 38 -14.74 -63.73 25.88
CA PHE A 38 -14.56 -64.43 27.15
C PHE A 38 -15.79 -64.24 28.04
N LYS A 39 -16.16 -65.28 28.78
CA LYS A 39 -17.45 -65.37 29.47
C LYS A 39 -17.31 -66.16 30.77
N LEU A 40 -17.52 -65.49 31.90
CA LEU A 40 -18.09 -65.98 33.17
C LEU A 40 -18.22 -64.71 34.07
N VAL A 41 -19.41 -64.27 34.51
CA VAL A 41 -20.31 -64.84 35.56
C VAL A 41 -19.72 -64.64 36.96
N THR A 42 -20.37 -64.05 37.97
CA THR A 42 -21.53 -63.11 38.12
C THR A 42 -21.31 -62.38 39.49
N ASN A 43 -22.19 -61.66 40.22
CA ASN A 43 -23.64 -61.47 40.18
C ASN A 43 -24.14 -60.24 41.00
N PHE A 44 -25.43 -59.93 40.82
CA PHE A 44 -26.37 -59.29 41.75
C PHE A 44 -26.36 -57.76 42.05
N LYS A 45 -27.61 -57.29 42.21
CA LYS A 45 -28.13 -56.03 42.79
C LYS A 45 -27.96 -54.76 41.95
N ALA A 46 -29.09 -54.22 41.53
CA ALA A 46 -29.22 -52.90 40.95
C ALA A 46 -29.14 -51.80 42.04
N CYS A 47 -28.54 -50.66 41.69
CA CYS A 47 -28.68 -49.41 42.42
C CYS A 47 -28.95 -48.25 41.45
N ASN A 48 -29.80 -47.35 41.91
CA ASN A 48 -30.45 -46.24 41.22
C ASN A 48 -29.60 -45.42 40.22
N LEU A 49 -30.20 -45.21 39.04
CA LEU A 49 -30.41 -43.89 38.43
C LEU A 49 -29.23 -42.88 38.44
N VAL A 50 -28.14 -43.20 37.74
CA VAL A 50 -27.16 -42.17 37.32
C VAL A 50 -27.66 -41.51 36.03
N ARG A 51 -27.89 -40.20 36.09
CA ARG A 51 -28.33 -39.38 34.95
C ARG A 51 -27.17 -39.25 33.95
N VAL A 52 -27.19 -40.04 32.88
CA VAL A 52 -26.19 -39.96 31.80
C VAL A 52 -26.24 -38.56 31.19
N SER A 53 -25.24 -37.74 31.50
CA SER A 53 -25.03 -36.48 30.81
C SER A 53 -24.62 -36.80 29.38
N LEU A 54 -25.40 -36.36 28.38
CA LEU A 54 -24.87 -36.27 27.03
C LEU A 54 -23.78 -35.21 27.07
N CYS A 55 -22.52 -35.64 27.01
CA CYS A 55 -21.47 -34.78 26.49
C CYS A 55 -21.88 -34.40 25.07
N LYS A 56 -22.37 -33.17 24.90
CA LYS A 56 -22.35 -32.58 23.57
C LYS A 56 -20.88 -32.55 23.16
N ASN A 57 -20.55 -33.24 22.08
CA ASN A 57 -19.41 -32.81 21.28
C ASN A 57 -19.86 -31.52 20.59
N GLU A 58 -19.73 -30.41 21.30
CA GLU A 58 -19.68 -29.10 20.68
C GLU A 58 -18.39 -29.11 19.84
N PHE A 59 -18.55 -29.47 18.56
CA PHE A 59 -17.63 -29.06 17.53
C PHE A 59 -17.56 -27.54 17.66
N VAL A 60 -16.44 -27.05 18.21
CA VAL A 60 -16.07 -25.66 18.09
C VAL A 60 -15.78 -25.46 16.62
N ASP A 61 -16.80 -25.02 15.90
CA ASP A 61 -16.65 -24.55 14.54
C ASP A 61 -15.67 -23.38 14.61
N PHE A 62 -14.48 -23.55 14.02
CA PHE A 62 -13.49 -22.49 13.99
C PHE A 62 -14.04 -21.44 13.03
N GLU A 63 -14.73 -20.42 13.57
CA GLU A 63 -15.31 -19.32 12.79
C GLU A 63 -14.31 -18.89 11.72
N GLU A 64 -14.63 -19.22 10.46
CA GLU A 64 -13.71 -18.99 9.35
C GLU A 64 -13.48 -17.49 9.29
N ARG A 65 -12.24 -17.06 9.59
CA ARG A 65 -11.90 -15.65 9.69
C ARG A 65 -12.36 -14.97 8.40
N THR A 66 -13.38 -14.12 8.48
CA THR A 66 -13.93 -13.45 7.29
C THR A 66 -12.96 -12.40 6.75
N SER A 67 -12.07 -11.89 7.60
CA SER A 67 -11.18 -10.78 7.31
C SER A 67 -10.29 -10.92 6.07
N PRO A 68 -9.77 -12.09 5.62
CA PRO A 68 -9.05 -12.19 4.35
C PRO A 68 -9.97 -11.95 3.15
N ASN A 69 -11.22 -12.44 3.19
CA ASN A 69 -12.23 -12.20 2.15
C ASN A 69 -12.73 -10.75 2.17
N GLU A 70 -12.76 -10.10 3.32
CA GLU A 70 -13.12 -8.69 3.46
C GLU A 70 -11.98 -7.75 3.01
N VAL A 71 -10.73 -8.03 3.43
CA VAL A 71 -9.51 -7.33 2.96
C VAL A 71 -9.37 -7.46 1.44
N ARG A 72 -9.60 -8.67 0.89
CA ARG A 72 -9.60 -8.91 -0.55
C ARG A 72 -10.60 -8.00 -1.28
N LYS A 73 -11.85 -7.95 -0.82
CA LYS A 73 -12.88 -7.09 -1.43
C LYS A 73 -12.55 -5.60 -1.35
N GLU A 74 -11.97 -5.15 -0.25
CA GLU A 74 -11.55 -3.75 -0.09
C GLU A 74 -10.35 -3.42 -0.99
N ILE A 75 -9.42 -4.36 -1.20
CA ILE A 75 -8.34 -4.26 -2.20
C ILE A 75 -8.90 -4.25 -3.63
N GLU A 76 -9.86 -5.12 -3.96
CA GLU A 76 -10.56 -5.12 -5.26
C GLU A 76 -11.22 -3.76 -5.53
N GLN A 77 -11.87 -3.15 -4.52
CA GLN A 77 -12.42 -1.80 -4.58
C GLN A 77 -11.36 -0.70 -4.74
N CYS A 78 -10.15 -0.86 -4.17
CA CYS A 78 -9.04 0.05 -4.43
C CYS A 78 -8.65 0.04 -5.92
N TYR A 79 -8.46 -1.15 -6.51
CA TYR A 79 -8.15 -1.26 -7.94
C TYR A 79 -9.27 -0.74 -8.84
N GLU A 80 -10.55 -0.94 -8.50
CA GLU A 80 -11.70 -0.36 -9.24
C GLU A 80 -11.71 1.17 -9.20
N LEU A 81 -11.32 1.79 -8.07
CA LEU A 81 -11.17 3.24 -7.95
C LEU A 81 -10.01 3.76 -8.80
N ILE A 82 -8.85 3.07 -8.78
CA ILE A 82 -7.66 3.46 -9.54
C ILE A 82 -7.86 3.29 -11.04
N HIS A 83 -8.48 2.18 -11.48
CA HIS A 83 -8.82 1.97 -12.88
C HIS A 83 -9.82 3.02 -13.42
N ARG A 84 -10.71 3.55 -12.57
CA ARG A 84 -11.65 4.62 -12.95
C ARG A 84 -10.99 6.00 -13.02
N LEU A 85 -10.13 6.34 -12.07
CA LEU A 85 -9.51 7.67 -11.97
C LEU A 85 -8.18 7.79 -12.72
N GLY A 86 -7.54 6.67 -13.06
CA GLY A 86 -6.17 6.63 -13.55
C GLY A 86 -5.13 6.75 -12.43
N ARG A 87 -3.97 6.14 -12.66
CA ARG A 87 -2.78 6.28 -11.81
C ARG A 87 -2.17 7.68 -11.93
N GLY A 88 -1.26 8.02 -11.04
CA GLY A 88 -0.60 9.32 -11.07
C GLY A 88 0.35 9.54 -9.90
N VAL A 89 0.28 10.69 -9.24
CA VAL A 89 1.22 11.06 -8.16
C VAL A 89 0.60 10.84 -6.80
N VAL A 90 1.27 10.02 -5.99
CA VAL A 90 0.89 9.69 -4.61
C VAL A 90 1.65 10.59 -3.65
N TYR A 91 0.94 11.42 -2.89
CA TYR A 91 1.52 12.28 -1.86
C TYR A 91 1.35 11.67 -0.47
N LEU A 92 2.47 11.46 0.20
CA LEU A 92 2.56 11.00 1.58
C LEU A 92 2.98 12.20 2.44
N GLY A 93 2.33 12.49 3.57
CA GLY A 93 2.70 13.68 4.34
C GLY A 93 2.05 13.80 5.72
N SER A 94 2.46 14.80 6.48
CA SER A 94 1.93 15.06 7.83
C SER A 94 0.46 15.47 7.81
N SER A 95 -0.38 14.69 8.50
CA SER A 95 -1.78 15.04 8.78
C SER A 95 -1.97 16.17 9.80
N ARG A 96 -0.87 16.73 10.34
CA ARG A 96 -0.91 17.76 11.39
C ARG A 96 -0.38 19.13 10.95
N MET A 97 0.26 19.22 9.77
CA MET A 97 0.71 20.48 9.18
C MET A 97 -0.44 21.08 8.37
N GLY A 98 -1.38 21.76 9.05
CA GLY A 98 -2.52 22.43 8.42
C GLY A 98 -2.19 23.79 7.77
N PRO A 99 -3.20 24.53 7.27
CA PRO A 99 -3.02 25.74 6.45
C PRO A 99 -2.18 26.89 7.03
N GLY A 100 -1.89 26.89 8.33
CA GLY A 100 -0.99 27.86 8.97
C GLY A 100 0.50 27.48 8.95
N HIS A 101 0.87 26.35 8.35
CA HIS A 101 2.24 25.85 8.28
C HIS A 101 2.87 26.10 6.89
N PRO A 102 4.11 26.58 6.76
CA PRO A 102 4.72 26.88 5.45
C PRO A 102 4.69 25.70 4.47
N HIS A 103 4.94 24.49 4.96
CA HIS A 103 4.92 23.27 4.14
C HIS A 103 3.54 22.97 3.53
N TYR A 104 2.45 23.51 4.08
CA TYR A 104 1.10 23.39 3.50
C TYR A 104 0.99 24.17 2.19
N SER A 105 1.40 25.45 2.16
CA SER A 105 1.38 26.25 0.92
C SER A 105 2.35 25.70 -0.12
N GLN A 106 3.56 25.31 0.29
CA GLN A 106 4.54 24.69 -0.61
C GLN A 106 4.02 23.38 -1.22
N THR A 107 3.33 22.54 -0.43
CA THR A 107 2.69 21.31 -0.92
C THR A 107 1.54 21.57 -1.89
N LEU A 108 0.71 22.59 -1.62
CA LEU A 108 -0.39 22.98 -2.50
C LEU A 108 0.14 23.47 -3.85
N GLU A 109 1.17 24.31 -3.84
CA GLU A 109 1.86 24.80 -5.04
C GLU A 109 2.50 23.65 -5.81
N LEU A 110 3.31 22.82 -5.14
CA LEU A 110 3.97 21.64 -5.73
C LEU A 110 2.95 20.71 -6.40
N SER A 111 1.85 20.38 -5.71
CA SER A 111 0.85 19.47 -6.24
C SER A 111 0.08 20.08 -7.42
N ARG A 112 -0.19 21.39 -7.38
CA ARG A 112 -0.78 22.14 -8.51
C ARG A 112 0.14 22.14 -9.72
N GLU A 113 1.45 22.32 -9.52
CA GLU A 113 2.44 22.34 -10.60
C GLU A 113 2.68 20.94 -11.18
N ILE A 114 2.90 19.92 -10.35
CA ILE A 114 3.07 18.52 -10.79
C ILE A 114 1.83 18.03 -11.54
N ALA A 115 0.62 18.32 -11.05
CA ALA A 115 -0.61 17.88 -11.72
C ALA A 115 -0.81 18.57 -13.09
N ASN A 116 -0.31 19.80 -13.28
CA ASN A 116 -0.26 20.44 -14.59
C ASN A 116 0.83 19.88 -15.51
N LEU A 117 2.02 19.59 -14.98
CA LEU A 117 3.16 19.04 -15.72
C LEU A 117 2.89 17.61 -16.24
N LEU A 118 2.34 16.75 -15.37
CA LEU A 118 2.16 15.33 -15.68
C LEU A 118 0.79 15.00 -16.27
N ASP A 119 -0.23 15.84 -16.07
CA ASP A 119 -1.63 15.61 -16.53
C ASP A 119 -2.22 14.28 -16.01
N CYS A 120 -1.98 13.99 -14.72
CA CYS A 120 -2.35 12.75 -14.06
C CYS A 120 -3.16 12.99 -12.77
N THR A 121 -3.68 11.91 -12.18
CA THR A 121 -4.44 11.97 -10.92
C THR A 121 -3.55 12.19 -9.72
N THR A 122 -3.96 13.07 -8.80
CA THR A 122 -3.31 13.28 -7.51
C THR A 122 -3.94 12.39 -6.45
N TRP A 123 -3.15 11.50 -5.85
CA TRP A 123 -3.56 10.48 -4.90
C TRP A 123 -3.04 10.79 -3.50
N THR A 124 -3.88 10.59 -2.48
CA THR A 124 -3.50 10.82 -1.07
C THR A 124 -4.21 9.84 -0.12
N GLY A 125 -3.89 9.91 1.18
CA GLY A 125 -4.68 9.26 2.22
C GLY A 125 -6.03 9.91 2.55
N ALA A 126 -6.48 10.96 1.83
CA ALA A 126 -7.75 11.67 2.07
C ALA A 126 -7.99 12.07 3.54
N GLY A 127 -6.92 12.59 4.16
CA GLY A 127 -6.91 13.16 5.50
C GLY A 127 -6.52 14.64 5.49
N PRO A 128 -6.50 15.29 6.67
CA PRO A 128 -6.12 16.70 6.81
C PRO A 128 -4.61 16.94 6.58
N GLY A 129 -4.17 18.19 6.68
CA GLY A 129 -2.76 18.57 6.65
C GLY A 129 -2.18 18.57 5.22
N LEU A 130 -1.00 17.99 5.02
CA LEU A 130 -0.35 18.01 3.70
C LEU A 130 -1.09 17.19 2.63
N MET A 131 -1.91 16.21 3.03
CA MET A 131 -2.81 15.50 2.10
C MET A 131 -3.90 16.43 1.56
N ASP A 132 -4.51 17.23 2.44
CA ASP A 132 -5.50 18.26 2.10
C ASP A 132 -4.90 19.38 1.23
N ALA A 133 -3.65 19.76 1.48
CA ALA A 133 -2.88 20.67 0.63
C ALA A 133 -2.71 20.14 -0.80
N ALA A 134 -2.30 18.87 -0.95
CA ALA A 134 -2.10 18.23 -2.25
C ALA A 134 -3.43 18.11 -3.03
N ILE A 135 -4.50 17.65 -2.37
CA ILE A 135 -5.86 17.62 -2.95
C ILE A 135 -6.25 19.03 -3.44
N THR A 136 -6.05 20.05 -2.60
CA THR A 136 -6.38 21.44 -2.94
C THR A 136 -5.58 21.93 -4.16
N GLY A 137 -4.28 21.63 -4.23
CA GLY A 137 -3.42 22.01 -5.36
C GLY A 137 -3.89 21.41 -6.69
N ALA A 138 -4.16 20.10 -6.71
CA ALA A 138 -4.67 19.40 -7.88
C ALA A 138 -6.07 19.88 -8.31
N LEU A 139 -6.96 20.18 -7.37
CA LEU A 139 -8.27 20.77 -7.66
C LEU A 139 -8.16 22.19 -8.24
N GLN A 140 -7.20 23.01 -7.78
CA GLN A 140 -6.91 24.31 -8.41
C GLN A 140 -6.36 24.17 -9.85
N ALA A 141 -5.57 23.12 -10.11
CA ALA A 141 -5.14 22.73 -11.45
C ALA A 141 -6.27 22.12 -12.31
N LYS A 142 -7.47 21.92 -11.75
CA LYS A 142 -8.63 21.24 -12.37
C LYS A 142 -8.32 19.81 -12.82
N LYS A 143 -7.44 19.12 -12.09
CA LYS A 143 -7.02 17.74 -12.36
C LYS A 143 -7.78 16.76 -11.45
N PRO A 144 -7.93 15.49 -11.87
CA PRO A 144 -8.55 14.45 -11.05
C PRO A 144 -7.78 14.22 -9.74
N VAL A 145 -8.52 13.86 -8.70
CA VAL A 145 -8.02 13.54 -7.36
C VAL A 145 -8.56 12.21 -6.89
N GLY A 146 -7.73 11.44 -6.19
CA GLY A 146 -8.01 10.11 -5.66
C GLY A 146 -7.63 9.99 -4.18
N GLY A 147 -8.31 9.12 -3.42
CA GLY A 147 -8.12 9.06 -1.97
C GLY A 147 -8.36 7.70 -1.30
N PHE A 148 -7.49 7.35 -0.34
CA PHE A 148 -7.63 6.17 0.52
C PHE A 148 -7.73 6.56 2.00
N LYS A 149 -8.93 7.00 2.40
CA LYS A 149 -9.24 7.40 3.77
C LYS A 149 -9.23 6.20 4.71
N ILE A 150 -8.82 6.41 5.96
CA ILE A 150 -9.02 5.46 7.06
C ILE A 150 -9.80 6.12 8.20
N GLY A 151 -10.60 5.34 8.94
CA GLY A 151 -11.51 5.86 9.97
C GLY A 151 -10.83 6.49 11.20
N ARG A 152 -9.52 6.30 11.38
CA ARG A 152 -8.73 6.88 12.48
C ARG A 152 -7.39 7.39 11.98
N GLU A 153 -7.18 8.70 12.01
CA GLU A 153 -5.97 9.37 11.51
C GLU A 153 -5.38 10.27 12.60
N ALA A 154 -4.05 10.46 12.62
CA ALA A 154 -3.32 11.20 13.66
C ALA A 154 -3.49 10.72 15.13
N GLY A 155 -4.36 9.74 15.40
CA GLY A 155 -4.80 9.30 16.73
C GLY A 155 -6.27 9.60 17.01
N GLU A 156 -6.88 10.49 16.23
CA GLU A 156 -8.27 10.96 16.31
C GLU A 156 -9.20 10.10 15.45
N TRP A 157 -10.46 9.97 15.85
CA TRP A 157 -11.48 9.28 15.06
C TRP A 157 -12.12 10.25 14.06
N SER A 158 -12.16 9.85 12.80
CA SER A 158 -13.01 10.53 11.82
C SER A 158 -14.47 10.32 12.24
N THR A 159 -15.19 11.39 12.54
CA THR A 159 -16.61 11.33 12.96
C THR A 159 -17.56 10.86 11.84
N SER A 160 -17.02 10.69 10.64
CA SER A 160 -17.71 10.33 9.41
C SER A 160 -16.76 9.55 8.50
N ASN A 161 -17.31 8.65 7.68
CA ASN A 161 -16.59 8.04 6.55
C ASN A 161 -16.56 8.96 5.33
N PHE A 162 -17.34 10.04 5.32
CA PHE A 162 -17.36 11.02 4.23
C PHE A 162 -16.23 12.05 4.36
N HIS A 163 -15.61 12.40 3.24
CA HIS A 163 -14.65 13.52 3.15
C HIS A 163 -15.40 14.86 3.20
N PRO A 164 -14.84 15.95 3.78
CA PRO A 164 -15.56 17.21 3.95
C PRO A 164 -16.03 17.90 2.66
N TYR A 165 -15.32 17.70 1.55
CA TYR A 165 -15.61 18.38 0.27
C TYR A 165 -15.35 17.53 -1.00
N LEU A 166 -14.84 16.29 -0.88
CA LEU A 166 -14.60 15.45 -2.06
C LEU A 166 -15.87 14.66 -2.43
N PRO A 167 -16.18 14.48 -3.73
CA PRO A 167 -17.24 13.60 -4.17
C PRO A 167 -17.00 12.15 -3.77
N SER A 168 -18.04 11.44 -3.36
CA SER A 168 -18.00 10.05 -2.87
C SER A 168 -17.31 9.05 -3.82
N GLU A 169 -17.32 9.33 -5.10
CA GLU A 169 -16.78 8.53 -6.18
C GLU A 169 -15.27 8.73 -6.41
N THR A 170 -14.64 9.67 -5.68
CA THR A 170 -13.20 9.99 -5.77
C THR A 170 -12.33 9.36 -4.68
N TYR A 171 -12.91 8.79 -3.61
CA TYR A 171 -12.15 8.17 -2.53
C TYR A 171 -12.83 6.89 -2.01
N LEU A 172 -12.04 6.02 -1.40
CA LEU A 172 -12.51 4.88 -0.62
C LEU A 172 -12.20 5.13 0.87
N ALA A 173 -13.16 4.80 1.75
CA ALA A 173 -12.96 4.80 3.20
C ALA A 173 -12.62 3.38 3.67
N CYS A 174 -11.34 3.02 3.59
CA CYS A 174 -10.83 1.70 3.95
C CYS A 174 -10.97 1.44 5.46
N ARG A 175 -11.47 0.25 5.82
CA ARG A 175 -11.45 -0.28 7.19
C ARG A 175 -10.10 -0.95 7.50
N PHE A 176 -9.45 -1.55 6.50
CA PHE A 176 -8.17 -2.23 6.65
C PHE A 176 -7.02 -1.36 6.14
N PHE A 177 -6.06 -1.11 7.01
CA PHE A 177 -4.85 -0.35 6.66
C PHE A 177 -4.03 -1.03 5.55
N SER A 178 -4.05 -2.36 5.47
CA SER A 178 -3.44 -3.12 4.36
C SER A 178 -4.09 -2.83 3.01
N ALA A 179 -5.40 -2.59 2.94
CA ALA A 179 -6.10 -2.27 1.69
C ALA A 179 -5.78 -0.84 1.22
N ARG A 180 -5.77 0.13 2.16
CA ARG A 180 -5.26 1.49 1.90
C ARG A 180 -3.85 1.46 1.32
N LYS A 181 -2.95 0.68 1.93
CA LYS A 181 -1.56 0.55 1.47
C LYS A 181 -1.46 -0.03 0.06
N HIS A 182 -2.17 -1.11 -0.26
CA HIS A 182 -2.21 -1.64 -1.63
C HIS A 182 -2.76 -0.62 -2.64
N GLY A 183 -3.77 0.17 -2.26
CA GLY A 183 -4.30 1.24 -3.11
C GLY A 183 -3.29 2.36 -3.36
N LEU A 184 -2.58 2.83 -2.33
CA LEU A 184 -1.53 3.84 -2.46
C LEU A 184 -0.33 3.33 -3.28
N VAL A 185 0.03 2.04 -3.16
CA VAL A 185 1.07 1.42 -4.00
C VAL A 185 0.64 1.39 -5.47
N ASP A 186 -0.52 0.78 -5.79
CA ASP A 186 -0.94 0.64 -7.19
C ASP A 186 -1.22 1.99 -7.85
N ALA A 187 -1.68 3.00 -7.12
CA ALA A 187 -1.89 4.35 -7.64
C ALA A 187 -0.62 5.02 -8.21
N ALA A 188 0.58 4.57 -7.81
CA ALA A 188 1.87 5.04 -8.31
C ALA A 188 2.55 4.09 -9.31
N VAL A 189 2.04 2.87 -9.52
CA VAL A 189 2.66 1.88 -10.43
C VAL A 189 2.62 2.35 -11.89
N ARG A 190 3.71 2.11 -12.63
CA ARG A 190 3.72 2.25 -14.10
C ARG A 190 3.53 0.89 -14.73
N SER A 191 2.53 0.77 -15.60
CA SER A 191 2.28 -0.39 -16.46
C SER A 191 2.45 -0.07 -17.95
N SER A 192 2.63 1.20 -18.32
CA SER A 192 3.02 1.61 -19.68
C SER A 192 4.04 2.76 -19.66
N ASN A 193 4.74 2.96 -20.78
CA ASN A 193 5.63 4.12 -20.96
C ASN A 193 4.88 5.46 -20.95
N PHE A 194 3.57 5.46 -21.23
CA PHE A 194 2.72 6.64 -21.18
C PHE A 194 2.24 6.97 -19.75
N ASP A 195 2.40 6.05 -18.80
CA ASP A 195 2.01 6.24 -17.41
C ASP A 195 2.97 7.24 -16.76
N LYS A 196 2.45 8.44 -16.46
CA LYS A 196 3.15 9.46 -15.70
C LYS A 196 2.70 9.39 -14.24
N THR A 197 3.50 8.70 -13.43
CA THR A 197 3.29 8.55 -11.98
C THR A 197 4.49 9.07 -11.19
N ALA A 198 4.31 9.27 -9.89
CA ALA A 198 5.41 9.54 -8.96
C ALA A 198 4.96 9.23 -7.52
N VAL A 199 5.92 9.17 -6.61
CA VAL A 199 5.63 9.21 -5.16
C VAL A 199 6.35 10.41 -4.57
N VAL A 200 5.64 11.21 -3.78
CA VAL A 200 6.17 12.43 -3.16
C VAL A 200 6.01 12.30 -1.64
N ALA A 201 7.12 12.01 -0.96
CA ALA A 201 7.21 11.99 0.49
C ALA A 201 7.48 13.42 1.01
N LEU A 202 6.43 14.03 1.58
CA LEU A 202 6.44 15.34 2.20
C LEU A 202 6.71 15.22 3.71
N PRO A 203 7.23 16.28 4.38
CA PRO A 203 7.47 16.29 5.82
C PRO A 203 6.34 15.67 6.65
N GLY A 204 6.71 14.68 7.47
CA GLY A 204 5.80 13.62 7.86
C GLY A 204 6.11 12.96 9.20
N GLY A 205 5.16 12.14 9.67
CA GLY A 205 5.28 11.37 10.91
C GLY A 205 5.38 9.87 10.64
N VAL A 206 5.19 9.05 11.68
CA VAL A 206 5.28 7.57 11.61
C VAL A 206 4.49 6.97 10.43
N GLY A 207 3.25 7.42 10.16
CA GLY A 207 2.46 6.93 9.03
C GLY A 207 3.07 7.28 7.66
N THR A 208 3.64 8.48 7.54
CA THR A 208 4.36 8.91 6.32
C THR A 208 5.63 8.09 6.11
N LEU A 209 6.38 7.80 7.18
CA LEU A 209 7.59 6.96 7.12
C LEU A 209 7.24 5.50 6.79
N ASP A 210 6.13 4.99 7.33
CA ASP A 210 5.62 3.64 7.07
C ASP A 210 5.16 3.46 5.60
N GLU A 211 4.40 4.41 5.07
CA GLU A 211 4.00 4.42 3.64
C GLU A 211 5.22 4.65 2.72
N MET A 212 6.19 5.48 3.12
CA MET A 212 7.43 5.75 2.38
C MET A 212 8.35 4.52 2.30
N PHE A 213 8.70 3.92 3.44
CA PHE A 213 9.63 2.79 3.48
C PHE A 213 9.00 1.50 2.92
N GLU A 214 7.68 1.33 2.96
CA GLU A 214 7.03 0.21 2.27
C GLU A 214 7.19 0.32 0.75
N ILE A 215 6.96 1.49 0.16
CA ILE A 215 7.13 1.71 -1.28
C ILE A 215 8.61 1.56 -1.68
N LEU A 216 9.55 2.12 -0.90
CA LEU A 216 10.98 1.97 -1.18
C LEU A 216 11.43 0.50 -1.13
N ALA A 217 10.93 -0.28 -0.16
CA ALA A 217 11.19 -1.72 -0.11
C ALA A 217 10.58 -2.47 -1.31
N LEU A 218 9.43 -2.05 -1.84
CA LEU A 218 8.85 -2.64 -3.04
C LEU A 218 9.66 -2.31 -4.32
N ILE A 219 10.29 -1.14 -4.40
CA ILE A 219 11.24 -0.79 -5.48
C ILE A 219 12.52 -1.63 -5.33
N GLN A 220 13.12 -1.64 -4.13
CA GLN A 220 14.32 -2.42 -3.78
C GLN A 220 14.17 -3.91 -4.07
N LEU A 221 12.98 -4.47 -3.86
CA LEU A 221 12.64 -5.88 -4.12
C LEU A 221 12.19 -6.14 -5.57
N GLU A 222 12.28 -5.16 -6.47
CA GLU A 222 11.84 -5.24 -7.88
C GLU A 222 10.35 -5.61 -8.05
N ARG A 223 9.51 -5.38 -7.03
CA ARG A 223 8.06 -5.64 -7.07
C ARG A 223 7.31 -4.56 -7.84
N ILE A 224 7.83 -3.34 -7.82
CA ILE A 224 7.42 -2.19 -8.64
C ILE A 224 8.68 -1.54 -9.21
N GLY A 225 8.59 -0.80 -10.31
CA GLY A 225 9.72 -0.06 -10.86
C GLY A 225 10.74 -0.85 -11.69
N SER A 226 10.65 -2.18 -11.75
CA SER A 226 11.67 -3.06 -12.34
C SER A 226 11.72 -3.04 -13.87
N GLU A 227 10.57 -3.07 -14.55
CA GLU A 227 10.50 -2.84 -16.01
C GLU A 227 10.34 -1.36 -16.37
N LEU A 228 9.62 -0.61 -15.52
CA LEU A 228 9.27 0.80 -15.73
C LEU A 228 9.50 1.56 -14.40
N PRO A 229 10.66 2.21 -14.21
CA PRO A 229 10.99 2.91 -12.96
C PRO A 229 9.92 3.92 -12.56
N VAL A 230 9.62 3.98 -11.25
CA VAL A 230 8.69 4.94 -10.64
C VAL A 230 9.54 6.02 -9.95
N PRO A 231 9.40 7.31 -10.30
CA PRO A 231 10.19 8.37 -9.66
C PRO A 231 9.70 8.61 -8.23
N PHE A 232 10.59 8.40 -7.26
CA PHE A 232 10.34 8.64 -5.84
C PHE A 232 11.05 9.93 -5.41
N ILE A 233 10.30 10.86 -4.80
CA ILE A 233 10.81 12.16 -4.37
C ILE A 233 10.65 12.30 -2.85
N VAL A 234 11.70 12.76 -2.17
CA VAL A 234 11.68 13.15 -0.76
C VAL A 234 11.83 14.67 -0.68
N MET A 235 10.78 15.38 -0.24
CA MET A 235 10.81 16.83 -0.05
C MET A 235 11.43 17.16 1.31
N ASN A 236 12.66 17.64 1.29
CA ASN A 236 13.48 17.93 2.47
C ASN A 236 13.37 19.41 2.91
N TYR A 237 12.17 19.99 2.82
CA TYR A 237 11.90 21.37 3.25
C TYR A 237 12.50 21.66 4.64
N ASP A 238 13.23 22.77 4.77
CA ASP A 238 13.92 23.19 6.00
C ASP A 238 14.86 22.11 6.60
N SER A 239 15.42 21.23 5.77
CA SER A 239 16.24 20.07 6.17
C SER A 239 15.51 19.06 7.07
N PHE A 240 14.17 18.95 6.96
CA PHE A 240 13.34 18.10 7.81
C PHE A 240 13.82 16.64 7.90
N TYR A 241 14.33 16.07 6.80
CA TYR A 241 14.77 14.68 6.72
C TYR A 241 16.26 14.49 7.02
N ALA A 242 17.06 15.53 7.24
CA ALA A 242 18.51 15.42 7.42
C ALA A 242 18.91 14.37 8.47
N LYS A 243 18.25 14.33 9.63
CA LYS A 243 18.52 13.34 10.69
C LYS A 243 18.11 11.90 10.35
N LEU A 244 17.20 11.71 9.41
CA LEU A 244 16.85 10.39 8.88
C LEU A 244 17.90 9.93 7.86
N LEU A 245 18.41 10.85 7.05
CA LEU A 245 19.52 10.59 6.12
C LEU A 245 20.81 10.26 6.90
N ASP A 246 21.12 11.02 7.95
CA ASP A 246 22.22 10.71 8.89
C ASP A 246 22.08 9.31 9.50
N PHE A 247 20.86 8.92 9.91
CA PHE A 247 20.60 7.58 10.44
C PHE A 247 20.78 6.47 9.38
N LEU A 248 20.40 6.73 8.13
CA LEU A 248 20.62 5.79 7.02
C LEU A 248 22.10 5.64 6.65
N ASN A 249 22.89 6.71 6.74
CA ASN A 249 24.35 6.62 6.64
C ASN A 249 24.93 5.70 7.74
N VAL A 250 24.42 5.79 8.97
CA VAL A 250 24.79 4.85 10.05
C VAL A 250 24.33 3.42 9.74
N CYS A 251 23.20 3.21 9.06
CA CYS A 251 22.81 1.88 8.58
C CYS A 251 23.78 1.29 7.54
N GLU A 252 24.37 2.12 6.66
CA GLU A 252 25.46 1.72 5.76
C GLU A 252 26.74 1.37 6.53
N ASP A 253 27.16 2.19 7.50
CA ASP A 253 28.34 1.94 8.35
C ASP A 253 28.22 0.64 9.16
N TRP A 254 27.01 0.28 9.60
CA TRP A 254 26.71 -1.00 10.27
C TRP A 254 26.49 -2.18 9.30
N GLY A 255 26.50 -1.94 7.98
CA GLY A 255 26.27 -2.97 6.96
C GLY A 255 24.86 -3.56 6.95
N THR A 256 23.86 -2.81 7.42
CA THR A 256 22.43 -3.19 7.34
C THR A 256 21.77 -2.72 6.05
N VAL A 257 22.45 -1.86 5.29
CA VAL A 257 22.12 -1.37 3.94
C VAL A 257 23.44 -1.34 3.14
N SER A 258 23.44 -1.69 1.85
CA SER A 258 24.67 -1.58 1.04
C SER A 258 24.97 -0.12 0.70
N LYS A 259 26.24 0.23 0.56
CA LYS A 259 26.65 1.63 0.31
C LYS A 259 25.99 2.22 -0.95
N GLY A 260 25.23 3.30 -0.78
CA GLY A 260 24.49 4.00 -1.82
C GLY A 260 23.16 3.37 -2.22
N GLU A 261 22.79 2.20 -1.67
CA GLU A 261 21.62 1.42 -2.08
C GLU A 261 20.33 2.22 -1.93
N VAL A 262 20.01 2.69 -0.72
CA VAL A 262 18.82 3.53 -0.46
C VAL A 262 18.91 4.87 -1.20
N SER A 263 20.12 5.44 -1.35
CA SER A 263 20.31 6.70 -2.09
C SER A 263 19.96 6.61 -3.58
N SER A 264 19.98 5.40 -4.16
CA SER A 264 19.64 5.15 -5.56
C SER A 264 18.13 4.99 -5.80
N LEU A 265 17.33 4.79 -4.75
CA LEU A 265 15.89 4.56 -4.82
C LEU A 265 15.06 5.85 -4.88
N TRP A 266 15.66 7.02 -4.64
CA TRP A 266 14.95 8.29 -4.53
C TRP A 266 15.71 9.50 -5.09
N LYS A 267 14.99 10.59 -5.29
CA LYS A 267 15.50 11.94 -5.46
C LYS A 267 15.16 12.75 -4.20
N ILE A 268 16.16 13.32 -3.54
CA ILE A 268 15.95 14.34 -2.51
C ILE A 268 15.86 15.70 -3.21
N CYS A 269 14.88 16.52 -2.82
CA CYS A 269 14.70 17.89 -3.28
C CYS A 269 14.44 18.81 -2.08
N ASP A 270 15.14 19.95 -2.01
CA ASP A 270 14.93 20.97 -0.98
C ASP A 270 13.85 21.99 -1.39
N THR A 271 13.57 22.12 -2.70
CA THR A 271 12.59 23.06 -3.27
C THR A 271 11.61 22.42 -4.27
N ASN A 272 10.45 23.06 -4.49
CA ASN A 272 9.47 22.65 -5.51
C ASN A 272 10.09 22.60 -6.93
N SER A 273 10.93 23.59 -7.26
CA SER A 273 11.54 23.72 -8.59
C SER A 273 12.45 22.53 -8.91
N GLU A 274 13.22 22.02 -7.94
CA GLU A 274 14.02 20.80 -8.09
C GLU A 274 13.17 19.54 -8.35
N ALA A 275 12.04 19.40 -7.66
CA ALA A 275 11.13 18.26 -7.82
C ALA A 275 10.43 18.30 -9.19
N LEU A 276 10.04 19.48 -9.65
CA LEU A 276 9.44 19.68 -10.98
C LEU A 276 10.46 19.47 -12.10
N ALA A 277 11.67 20.01 -11.96
CA ALA A 277 12.75 19.81 -12.93
C ALA A 277 13.13 18.33 -13.05
N TYR A 278 13.25 17.61 -11.93
CA TYR A 278 13.49 16.17 -11.92
C TYR A 278 12.37 15.38 -12.61
N LEU A 279 11.09 15.69 -12.35
CA LEU A 279 9.97 15.03 -13.03
C LEU A 279 9.90 15.37 -14.52
N ALA A 280 10.28 16.57 -14.92
CA ALA A 280 10.34 16.97 -16.32
C ALA A 280 11.47 16.25 -17.06
N GLU A 281 12.67 16.17 -16.46
CA GLU A 281 13.80 15.38 -16.97
C GLU A 281 13.44 13.89 -17.10
N PHE A 282 12.84 13.31 -16.05
CA PHE A 282 12.46 11.89 -15.99
C PHE A 282 11.43 11.49 -17.06
N TYR A 283 10.55 12.41 -17.48
CA TYR A 283 9.48 12.16 -18.45
C TYR A 283 9.70 12.82 -19.82
N ASP A 284 10.88 13.38 -20.10
CA ASP A 284 11.21 14.14 -21.32
C ASP A 284 10.17 15.24 -21.64
N LEU A 285 9.85 16.07 -20.64
CA LEU A 285 8.84 17.13 -20.71
C LEU A 285 9.48 18.52 -20.73
N PRO A 286 8.89 19.49 -21.46
CA PRO A 286 9.40 20.86 -21.49
C PRO A 286 9.16 21.56 -20.14
N PHE A 287 10.24 21.91 -19.44
CA PHE A 287 10.19 22.73 -18.22
C PHE A 287 10.60 24.19 -18.50
N PRO A 288 9.90 25.20 -17.97
CA PRO A 288 10.31 26.60 -18.10
C PRO A 288 11.59 26.89 -17.32
N ASP A 289 12.65 27.24 -18.02
CA ASP A 289 13.95 27.58 -17.45
C ASP A 289 13.91 28.99 -16.81
N GLU A 290 13.58 29.07 -15.52
CA GLU A 290 13.33 30.33 -14.79
C GLU A 290 14.50 31.33 -14.91
N GLY A 291 15.75 30.83 -15.02
CA GLY A 291 16.95 31.64 -15.17
C GLY A 291 17.03 32.48 -16.46
N LYS A 292 16.19 32.22 -17.46
CA LYS A 292 16.19 33.00 -18.71
C LYS A 292 15.38 34.30 -18.63
N GLN A 293 14.26 34.34 -17.89
CA GLN A 293 13.38 35.50 -17.86
C GLN A 293 14.01 36.73 -17.20
N GLU A 294 14.80 36.55 -16.13
CA GLU A 294 15.54 37.67 -15.51
C GLU A 294 16.54 38.34 -16.47
N THR A 295 17.16 37.56 -17.37
CA THR A 295 18.15 38.08 -18.32
C THR A 295 17.51 38.90 -19.44
N GLU A 296 16.34 38.48 -19.92
CA GLU A 296 15.57 39.23 -20.91
C GLU A 296 14.94 40.51 -20.32
N LEU A 297 14.42 40.45 -19.08
CA LEU A 297 13.89 41.63 -18.38
C LEU A 297 14.95 42.70 -18.11
N ARG A 298 16.17 42.30 -17.71
CA ARG A 298 17.30 43.23 -17.50
C ARG A 298 17.76 43.84 -18.83
N THR A 299 17.96 43.04 -19.88
CA THR A 299 18.36 43.55 -21.20
C THR A 299 17.24 44.27 -21.98
N ALA A 300 16.01 44.30 -21.46
CA ALA A 300 14.96 45.22 -21.90
C ALA A 300 15.05 46.59 -21.20
N HIS A 301 15.34 46.62 -19.89
CA HIS A 301 15.50 47.87 -19.12
C HIS A 301 16.72 48.69 -19.56
N GLU A 302 17.81 48.04 -20.00
CA GLU A 302 19.01 48.72 -20.52
C GLU A 302 18.87 49.24 -21.97
N ARG A 303 17.68 49.13 -22.60
CA ARG A 303 17.44 49.53 -23.99
C ARG A 303 16.28 50.53 -24.18
N VAL A 304 16.10 51.43 -23.21
CA VAL A 304 15.30 52.65 -23.37
C VAL A 304 16.23 53.87 -23.37
N PRO A 305 16.32 54.65 -24.48
CA PRO A 305 17.15 55.84 -24.59
C PRO A 305 16.51 57.12 -24.04
#